data_AF-A0A023FR79-F1
#
_entry.id   AF-A0A023FR79-F1
#
_cell.length_a   1.000
_cell.length_b   1.000
_cell.length_c   1.000
_cell.angle_alpha   90.00
_cell.angle_beta   90.00
_cell.angle_gamma   90.00
#
_symmetry.space_group_name_H-M   'P 1'
#
loop_
_entity.id
_entity.type
_entity.pdbx_description
1 polymer ?
#
loop_
_entity_poly.entity_id
_entity_poly.type
_entity_poly.pdbx_seq_one_letter_code
_entity_poly.pdbx_strand_id
1 'polypeptide(L)'
;EHENEGTTNKPKCETPKQPFYNLSDASDASTILFIYNSTSGLCESELIDPRYHNNTFESRFKCVSQCNPGQGASFCAGEPIAPCNGTVQYSYDDLEVSYFYNVTSMTCQNYTDCAEYVDRSDDVNFYLTEEYCLFDCGGFNVSNVCGRNSTKKVG
;
A
#
# COMPACT_ATOMS: atom_id res chain seq x y z
N GLU A 1 -17.60 -5.56 37.16
CA GLU A 1 -16.48 -6.34 36.58
C GLU A 1 -15.78 -5.41 35.61
N HIS A 2 -14.47 -5.22 35.77
CA HIS A 2 -13.69 -4.23 35.01
C HIS A 2 -13.30 -4.83 33.66
N GLU A 3 -13.81 -4.27 32.58
CA GLU A 3 -13.30 -4.53 31.23
C GLU A 3 -11.92 -3.84 31.12
N ASN A 4 -10.88 -4.67 31.05
CA ASN A 4 -9.53 -4.25 30.70
C ASN A 4 -9.54 -3.76 29.26
N GLU A 5 -9.64 -2.45 29.09
CA GLU A 5 -9.25 -1.75 27.87
C GLU A 5 -7.75 -2.00 27.70
N GLY A 6 -7.42 -3.05 26.95
CA GLY A 6 -6.04 -3.38 26.62
C GLY A 6 -5.41 -2.16 25.96
N THR A 7 -4.49 -1.51 26.69
CA THR A 7 -3.66 -0.41 26.20
C THR A 7 -2.95 -0.86 24.93
N THR A 8 -3.60 -0.64 23.78
CA THR A 8 -3.01 -0.85 22.46
C THR A 8 -2.04 0.31 22.31
N ASN A 9 -0.78 0.09 22.69
CA ASN A 9 0.26 1.07 22.49
C ASN A 9 0.29 1.44 21.00
N LYS A 10 -0.09 2.69 20.69
CA LYS A 10 -0.04 3.18 19.31
C LYS A 10 1.39 2.99 18.77
N PRO A 11 1.55 2.49 17.54
CA PRO A 11 2.87 2.37 16.92
C PRO A 11 3.62 3.70 17.00
N LYS A 12 4.93 3.68 17.25
CA LYS A 12 5.76 4.89 17.20
C LYS A 12 6.39 5.07 15.82
N CYS A 13 6.77 6.30 15.50
CA CYS A 13 7.51 6.64 14.29
C CYS A 13 9.00 6.37 14.48
N GLU A 14 9.33 5.11 14.75
CA GLU A 14 10.68 4.61 15.00
C GLU A 14 10.85 3.31 14.21
N THR A 15 12.00 3.12 13.58
CA THR A 15 12.29 1.88 12.85
C THR A 15 12.34 0.69 13.80
N PRO A 16 11.59 -0.38 13.53
CA PRO A 16 11.70 -1.63 14.29
C PRO A 16 13.13 -2.14 14.32
N LYS A 17 13.50 -2.85 15.39
CA LYS A 17 14.83 -3.43 15.48
C LYS A 17 14.90 -4.67 14.61
N GLN A 18 15.94 -4.75 13.79
CA GLN A 18 16.29 -5.97 13.06
C GLN A 18 16.70 -7.10 14.02
N PRO A 19 16.59 -8.38 13.61
CA PRO A 19 16.10 -8.85 12.31
C PRO A 19 14.58 -8.67 12.18
N PHE A 20 14.09 -8.46 10.96
CA PHE A 20 12.65 -8.32 10.69
C PHE A 20 11.93 -9.67 10.59
N TYR A 21 12.62 -10.70 10.10
CA TYR A 21 12.10 -12.05 9.96
C TYR A 21 13.25 -13.07 9.99
N ASN A 22 12.93 -14.36 10.07
CA ASN A 22 13.91 -15.44 10.07
C ASN A 22 13.58 -16.48 8.99
N LEU A 23 14.32 -16.44 7.87
CA LEU A 23 14.16 -17.37 6.74
C LEU A 23 14.37 -18.85 7.09
N SER A 24 14.99 -19.16 8.23
CA SER A 24 15.23 -20.54 8.66
C SER A 24 14.04 -21.13 9.45
N ASP A 25 13.01 -20.32 9.73
CA ASP A 25 11.85 -20.74 10.50
C ASP A 25 10.84 -21.47 9.61
N ALA A 26 10.72 -22.79 9.74
CA ALA A 26 9.75 -23.58 8.97
C ALA A 26 8.29 -23.26 9.33
N SER A 27 8.06 -22.52 10.42
CA SER A 27 6.78 -22.02 10.90
C SER A 27 6.62 -20.51 10.71
N ASP A 28 7.33 -19.93 9.74
CA ASP A 28 7.28 -18.50 9.47
C ASP A 28 5.85 -18.03 9.18
N ALA A 29 5.39 -17.12 10.03
CA ALA A 29 4.09 -16.45 9.93
C ALA A 29 4.27 -14.95 9.65
N SER A 30 5.45 -14.56 9.11
CA SER A 30 5.73 -13.20 8.72
C SER A 30 4.72 -12.69 7.70
N THR A 31 4.36 -11.42 7.84
CA THR A 31 3.43 -10.74 6.95
C THR A 31 4.02 -9.41 6.50
N ILE A 32 3.56 -8.91 5.36
CA ILE A 32 4.01 -7.62 4.83
C ILE A 32 3.27 -6.52 5.60
N LEU A 33 4.04 -5.63 6.22
CA LEU A 33 3.53 -4.47 6.97
C LEU A 33 4.33 -3.23 6.59
N PHE A 34 3.80 -2.06 6.89
CA PHE A 34 4.57 -0.82 6.78
C PHE A 34 5.37 -0.53 8.04
N ILE A 35 6.61 -0.09 7.87
CA ILE A 35 7.44 0.47 8.93
C ILE A 35 7.76 1.93 8.62
N TYR A 36 8.00 2.73 9.65
CA TYR A 36 8.63 4.03 9.46
C TYR A 36 10.15 3.87 9.55
N ASN A 37 10.83 4.05 8.42
CA ASN A 37 12.28 4.06 8.37
C ASN A 37 12.78 5.46 8.76
N SER A 38 13.38 5.60 9.95
CA SER A 38 13.86 6.87 10.48
C SER A 38 15.12 7.37 9.78
N THR A 39 15.80 6.51 9.02
CA THR A 39 16.98 6.87 8.21
C THR A 39 16.55 7.54 6.90
N SER A 40 15.61 6.94 6.17
CA SER A 40 15.06 7.53 4.93
C SER A 40 14.00 8.60 5.21
N GLY A 41 13.36 8.53 6.39
CA GLY A 41 12.19 9.33 6.74
C GLY A 41 10.92 8.87 6.01
N LEU A 42 10.89 7.65 5.47
CA LEU A 42 9.79 7.13 4.66
C LEU A 42 9.10 5.94 5.34
N CYS A 43 7.82 5.80 5.05
CA CYS A 43 7.04 4.60 5.29
C CYS A 43 7.30 3.61 4.15
N GLU A 44 7.86 2.46 4.50
CA GLU A 44 8.32 1.41 3.58
C GLU A 44 7.63 0.09 3.96
N SER A 45 7.26 -0.74 2.99
CA SER A 45 6.71 -2.07 3.24
C SER A 45 7.83 -3.07 3.47
N GLU A 46 7.71 -3.90 4.51
CA GLU A 46 8.70 -4.90 4.90
C GLU A 46 8.00 -6.19 5.30
N LEU A 47 8.69 -7.33 5.10
CA LEU A 47 8.25 -8.62 5.62
C LEU A 47 8.63 -8.71 7.09
N ILE A 48 7.64 -8.75 7.99
CA ILE A 48 7.87 -8.70 9.44
C ILE A 48 7.28 -9.95 10.11
N ASP A 49 8.08 -10.59 10.95
CA ASP A 49 7.65 -11.67 11.84
C ASP A 49 6.74 -11.14 12.96
N PRO A 50 5.67 -11.87 13.36
CA PRO A 50 4.76 -11.47 14.43
C PRO A 50 5.42 -10.97 15.73
N ARG A 51 6.60 -11.50 16.07
CA ARG A 51 7.40 -11.09 17.25
C ARG A 51 7.89 -9.64 17.17
N TYR A 52 7.97 -9.08 15.97
CA TYR A 52 8.50 -7.74 15.69
C TYR A 52 7.44 -6.76 15.16
N HIS A 53 6.13 -7.07 15.28
CA HIS A 53 5.05 -6.17 14.87
C HIS A 53 4.99 -4.83 15.65
N ASN A 54 5.82 -4.65 16.68
CA ASN A 54 5.94 -3.35 17.36
C ASN A 54 6.44 -2.28 16.38
N ASN A 55 5.81 -1.09 16.41
CA ASN A 55 6.12 0.03 15.50
C ASN A 55 5.90 -0.30 14.00
N THR A 56 4.97 -1.20 13.71
CA THR A 56 4.51 -1.48 12.34
C THR A 56 3.09 -0.95 12.12
N PHE A 57 2.68 -0.85 10.86
CA PHE A 57 1.38 -0.35 10.43
C PHE A 57 0.78 -1.29 9.39
N GLU A 58 -0.51 -1.56 9.48
CA GLU A 58 -1.24 -2.44 8.56
C GLU A 58 -1.51 -1.81 7.17
N SER A 59 -1.25 -0.51 6.98
CA SER A 59 -1.41 0.15 5.69
C SER A 59 -0.48 1.35 5.54
N ARG A 60 -0.18 1.71 4.28
CA ARG A 60 0.68 2.85 3.97
C ARG A 60 0.07 4.13 4.52
N PHE A 61 -1.24 4.32 4.36
CA PHE A 61 -1.96 5.49 4.85
C PHE A 61 -1.81 5.67 6.36
N LYS A 62 -1.93 4.59 7.16
CA LYS A 62 -1.76 4.67 8.61
C LYS A 62 -0.34 5.10 9.00
N CYS A 63 0.69 4.54 8.35
CA CYS A 63 2.06 4.95 8.58
C CYS A 63 2.30 6.41 8.15
N VAL A 64 1.95 6.76 6.91
CA VAL A 64 2.20 8.08 6.31
C VAL A 64 1.45 9.17 7.08
N SER A 65 0.16 8.98 7.36
CA SER A 65 -0.63 9.99 8.08
C SER A 65 -0.14 10.25 9.50
N GLN A 66 0.50 9.27 10.14
CA GLN A 66 1.03 9.40 11.48
C GLN A 66 2.48 9.92 11.51
N CYS A 67 3.34 9.40 10.65
CA CYS A 67 4.79 9.57 10.77
C CYS A 67 5.40 10.51 9.74
N ASN A 68 4.88 10.55 8.52
CA ASN A 68 5.34 11.49 7.51
C ASN A 68 4.22 11.86 6.53
N PRO A 69 3.30 12.78 6.89
CA PRO A 69 2.25 13.23 5.98
C PRO A 69 2.77 13.93 4.71
N GLY A 70 4.06 14.25 4.67
CA GLY A 70 4.74 14.81 3.50
C GLY A 70 4.99 13.78 2.39
N GLN A 71 5.06 12.49 2.72
CA GLN A 71 5.33 11.41 1.77
C GLN A 71 4.16 11.17 0.81
N GLY A 72 2.93 11.12 1.34
CA GLY A 72 1.76 10.74 0.55
C GLY A 72 1.88 9.33 -0.05
N ALA A 73 1.15 9.12 -1.13
CA ALA A 73 1.20 7.96 -2.02
C ALA A 73 0.80 8.41 -3.43
N SER A 74 1.56 9.33 -4.03
CA SER A 74 1.11 10.08 -5.21
C SER A 74 0.78 9.21 -6.42
N PHE A 75 1.38 8.02 -6.50
CA PHE A 75 1.09 7.00 -7.50
C PHE A 75 -0.34 6.46 -7.42
N CYS A 76 -0.97 6.43 -6.24
CA CYS A 76 -2.37 6.05 -6.07
C CYS A 76 -3.35 7.03 -6.72
N ALA A 77 -2.88 8.20 -7.19
CA ALA A 77 -3.67 9.15 -7.97
C ALA A 77 -3.41 9.04 -9.48
N GLY A 78 -2.56 8.10 -9.91
CA GLY A 78 -2.32 7.81 -11.32
C GLY A 78 -3.51 7.13 -11.99
N GLU A 79 -3.56 7.18 -13.31
CA GLU A 79 -4.51 6.39 -14.10
C GLU A 79 -4.16 4.88 -14.04
N PRO A 80 -5.13 3.98 -14.25
CA PRO A 80 -4.85 2.55 -14.40
C PRO A 80 -3.88 2.29 -15.56
N ILE A 81 -3.00 1.30 -15.39
CA ILE A 81 -2.01 0.96 -16.41
C ILE A 81 -2.64 0.02 -17.46
N ALA A 82 -2.41 0.34 -18.74
CA ALA A 82 -2.82 -0.49 -19.88
C ALA A 82 -4.28 -0.99 -19.85
N PRO A 83 -5.29 -0.13 -19.57
CA PRO A 83 -6.67 -0.54 -19.64
C PRO A 83 -7.03 -0.96 -21.08
N CYS A 84 -7.79 -2.04 -21.21
CA CYS A 84 -8.27 -2.48 -22.52
C CYS A 84 -9.26 -1.46 -23.11
N ASN A 85 -8.96 -0.88 -24.27
CA ASN A 85 -9.79 0.14 -24.94
C ASN A 85 -10.98 -0.42 -25.75
N GLY A 86 -11.44 -1.64 -25.47
CA GLY A 86 -12.56 -2.27 -26.17
C GLY A 86 -12.19 -3.14 -27.38
N THR A 87 -13.08 -4.11 -27.64
CA THR A 87 -12.93 -5.32 -28.48
C THR A 87 -11.61 -6.05 -28.30
N VAL A 88 -11.41 -6.55 -27.07
CA VAL A 88 -10.41 -7.56 -26.75
C VAL A 88 -10.87 -8.84 -27.47
N GLN A 89 -10.17 -9.22 -28.54
CA GLN A 89 -10.50 -10.37 -29.39
C GLN A 89 -9.90 -11.67 -28.83
N TYR A 90 -9.84 -11.78 -27.51
CA TYR A 90 -9.32 -12.94 -26.81
C TYR A 90 -10.47 -13.74 -26.22
N SER A 91 -10.30 -15.06 -26.16
CA SER A 91 -11.25 -15.96 -25.51
C SER A 91 -11.53 -15.47 -24.09
N TYR A 92 -12.80 -15.59 -23.65
CA TYR A 92 -13.27 -15.18 -22.32
C TYR A 92 -12.43 -15.75 -21.14
N ASP A 93 -11.59 -16.76 -21.39
CA ASP A 93 -10.71 -17.39 -20.40
C ASP A 93 -9.37 -16.64 -20.15
N ASP A 94 -9.03 -15.61 -20.92
CA ASP A 94 -7.70 -14.93 -20.86
C ASP A 94 -7.73 -13.45 -20.41
N LEU A 95 -8.87 -12.93 -19.95
CA LEU A 95 -8.93 -11.53 -19.48
C LEU A 95 -8.43 -11.43 -18.02
N GLU A 96 -7.24 -10.87 -17.84
CA GLU A 96 -6.73 -10.53 -16.51
C GLU A 96 -7.52 -9.34 -15.94
N VAL A 97 -8.07 -9.54 -14.74
CA VAL A 97 -8.75 -8.51 -13.98
C VAL A 97 -7.74 -7.93 -13.00
N SER A 98 -7.47 -6.64 -13.16
CA SER A 98 -6.60 -5.86 -12.30
C SER A 98 -7.38 -4.77 -11.56
N TYR A 99 -6.73 -4.16 -10.58
CA TYR A 99 -7.28 -3.12 -9.72
C TYR A 99 -6.42 -1.87 -9.79
N PHE A 100 -7.07 -0.71 -9.68
CA PHE A 100 -6.42 0.58 -9.46
C PHE A 100 -7.17 1.33 -8.37
N TYR A 101 -6.48 2.22 -7.67
CA TYR A 101 -7.10 3.08 -6.68
C TYR A 101 -7.70 4.32 -7.33
N ASN A 102 -9.00 4.50 -7.19
CA ASN A 102 -9.66 5.74 -7.57
C ASN A 102 -9.70 6.67 -6.36
N VAL A 103 -8.80 7.63 -6.33
CA VAL A 103 -8.64 8.56 -5.19
C VAL A 103 -9.83 9.50 -4.99
N THR A 104 -10.65 9.70 -6.02
CA THR A 104 -11.87 10.53 -5.94
C THR A 104 -12.99 9.78 -5.23
N SER A 105 -13.21 8.51 -5.59
CA SER A 105 -14.19 7.66 -4.89
C SER A 105 -13.64 7.03 -3.62
N MET A 106 -12.32 7.11 -3.40
CA MET A 106 -11.58 6.49 -2.30
C MET A 106 -11.70 4.96 -2.27
N THR A 107 -11.81 4.33 -3.44
CA THR A 107 -12.02 2.88 -3.57
C THR A 107 -11.08 2.27 -4.59
N CYS A 108 -10.70 1.01 -4.37
CA CYS A 108 -10.09 0.19 -5.39
C CYS A 108 -11.16 -0.26 -6.40
N GLN A 109 -10.95 0.04 -7.67
CA GLN A 109 -11.84 -0.30 -8.76
C GLN A 109 -11.16 -1.33 -9.65
N ASN A 110 -11.90 -2.35 -10.09
CA ASN A 110 -11.40 -3.31 -11.05
C ASN A 110 -11.51 -2.78 -12.47
N TYR A 111 -10.66 -3.30 -13.34
CA TYR A 111 -10.68 -3.09 -14.78
C TYR A 111 -10.02 -4.28 -15.46
N THR A 112 -10.30 -4.45 -16.74
CA THR A 112 -9.58 -5.42 -17.57
C THR A 112 -8.34 -4.76 -18.11
N ASP A 113 -7.18 -5.32 -17.78
CA ASP A 113 -5.91 -4.87 -18.33
C ASP A 113 -5.49 -5.73 -19.53
N CYS A 114 -4.73 -5.11 -20.43
CA CYS A 114 -4.24 -5.72 -21.67
C CYS A 114 -2.71 -5.76 -21.70
N ALA A 115 -2.06 -5.74 -20.53
CA ALA A 115 -0.61 -5.75 -20.43
C ALA A 115 -0.08 -7.19 -20.37
N GLU A 116 0.84 -7.55 -21.28
CA GLU A 116 1.57 -8.82 -21.19
C GLU A 116 2.58 -8.82 -20.02
N TYR A 117 3.09 -7.64 -19.68
CA TYR A 117 3.99 -7.42 -18.56
C TYR A 117 3.86 -5.98 -18.05
N VAL A 118 3.73 -5.82 -16.73
CA VAL A 118 3.85 -4.52 -16.05
C VAL A 118 5.03 -4.65 -15.09
N ASP A 119 6.03 -3.78 -15.24
CA ASP A 119 7.10 -3.69 -14.26
C ASP A 119 6.50 -3.19 -12.93
N ARG A 120 6.57 -4.03 -11.91
CA ARG A 120 5.98 -3.78 -10.59
C ARG A 120 6.98 -3.11 -9.64
N SER A 121 8.16 -2.76 -10.13
CA SER A 121 9.26 -2.25 -9.29
C SER A 121 8.99 -0.91 -8.63
N ASP A 122 8.04 -0.10 -9.14
CA ASP A 122 7.91 1.28 -8.70
C ASP A 122 6.43 1.66 -8.57
N ASP A 123 6.04 2.17 -7.39
CA ASP A 123 4.89 3.03 -7.11
C ASP A 123 4.01 3.36 -8.35
N VAL A 124 3.18 2.40 -8.79
CA VAL A 124 2.22 2.53 -9.90
C VAL A 124 0.81 2.16 -9.43
N ASN A 125 -0.21 2.71 -10.08
CA ASN A 125 -1.60 2.43 -9.73
C ASN A 125 -2.11 1.13 -10.39
N PHE A 126 -1.48 0.00 -10.07
CA PHE A 126 -1.77 -1.31 -10.65
C PHE A 126 -1.63 -2.41 -9.59
N TYR A 127 -2.69 -3.18 -9.37
CA TYR A 127 -2.72 -4.25 -8.36
C TYR A 127 -3.46 -5.48 -8.88
N LEU A 128 -3.02 -6.67 -8.50
CA LEU A 128 -3.69 -7.93 -8.84
C LEU A 128 -4.92 -8.22 -7.99
N THR A 129 -4.98 -7.64 -6.80
CA THR A 129 -6.09 -7.85 -5.86
C THR A 129 -6.53 -6.52 -5.26
N GLU A 130 -7.80 -6.46 -4.88
CA GLU A 130 -8.35 -5.33 -4.13
C GLU A 130 -7.60 -5.12 -2.81
N GLU A 131 -7.21 -6.20 -2.14
CA GLU A 131 -6.52 -6.15 -0.85
C GLU A 131 -5.17 -5.43 -0.94
N TYR A 132 -4.34 -5.75 -1.93
CA TYR A 132 -3.05 -5.06 -2.11
C TYR A 132 -3.25 -3.58 -2.50
N CYS A 133 -4.26 -3.29 -3.31
CA CYS A 133 -4.63 -1.91 -3.62
C CYS A 133 -5.03 -1.13 -2.36
N LEU A 134 -5.81 -1.73 -1.46
CA LEU A 134 -6.20 -1.09 -0.19
C LEU A 134 -5.04 -1.00 0.81
N PHE A 135 -4.14 -1.99 0.81
CA PHE A 135 -2.95 -2.00 1.64
C PHE A 135 -2.04 -0.79 1.36
N ASP A 136 -1.83 -0.48 0.07
CA ASP A 136 -1.01 0.65 -0.39
C ASP A 136 -1.76 1.99 -0.44
N CYS A 137 -3.00 1.99 -0.94
CA CYS A 137 -3.70 3.23 -1.27
C CYS A 137 -4.94 3.52 -0.39
N GLY A 138 -5.42 2.54 0.36
CA GLY A 138 -6.63 2.67 1.17
C GLY A 138 -6.53 3.77 2.21
N GLY A 139 -7.45 4.74 2.16
CA GLY A 139 -7.53 5.88 3.08
C GLY A 139 -6.94 7.17 2.53
N PHE A 140 -6.15 7.10 1.45
CA PHE A 140 -5.75 8.31 0.73
C PHE A 140 -6.94 8.93 -0.02
N ASN A 141 -6.91 10.25 -0.20
CA ASN A 141 -7.89 11.01 -0.94
C ASN A 141 -7.21 12.19 -1.65
N VAL A 142 -7.97 12.93 -2.46
CA VAL A 142 -7.47 14.02 -3.29
C VAL A 142 -6.68 15.08 -2.51
N SER A 143 -6.91 15.23 -1.20
CA SER A 143 -6.25 16.23 -0.36
C SER A 143 -4.91 15.77 0.24
N ASN A 144 -4.66 14.46 0.31
CA ASN A 144 -3.50 13.91 1.01
C ASN A 144 -2.65 12.93 0.17
N VAL A 145 -3.18 12.43 -0.95
CA VAL A 145 -2.52 11.43 -1.79
C VAL A 145 -1.17 11.88 -2.32
N CYS A 146 -1.00 13.18 -2.60
CA CYS A 146 0.31 13.67 -3.06
C CYS A 146 1.28 13.96 -1.90
N GLY A 147 0.78 14.05 -0.66
CA GLY A 147 1.55 14.51 0.50
C GLY A 147 1.56 16.05 0.62
N ARG A 148 1.96 16.56 1.79
CA ARG A 148 1.94 18.01 2.07
C ARG A 148 2.97 18.83 1.28
N ASN A 149 4.01 18.20 0.73
CA ASN A 149 5.12 18.89 0.04
C ASN A 149 4.98 18.95 -1.48
N SER A 150 3.93 18.34 -2.05
CA SER A 150 3.70 18.29 -3.48
C SER A 150 2.56 19.23 -3.88
N THR A 151 2.86 20.50 -4.07
CA THR A 151 2.00 21.36 -4.89
C THR A 151 2.14 20.91 -6.35
N LYS A 152 1.36 19.91 -6.81
CA LYS A 152 1.15 19.74 -8.24
C LYS A 152 0.13 20.79 -8.70
N LYS A 153 0.62 21.78 -9.45
CA LYS A 153 -0.22 22.59 -10.33
C LYS A 153 -0.96 21.62 -11.25
N VAL A 154 -2.26 21.49 -11.07
CA VAL A 154 -3.15 20.92 -12.08
C VAL A 154 -3.14 21.90 -13.24
N GLY A 155 -2.56 21.48 -14.36
CA GLY A 155 -2.59 22.18 -15.64
C GLY A 155 -3.24 21.27 -16.66
#